data_AF-A0A6P0SP90-F1
#
_entry.id   AF-A0A6P0SP90-F1
#
_cell.length_a   1.000
_cell.length_b   1.000
_cell.length_c   1.000
_cell.angle_alpha   90.00
_cell.angle_beta   90.00
_cell.angle_gamma   90.00
#
_symmetry.space_group_name_H-M   'P 1'
#
loop_
_entity.id
_entity.type
_entity.pdbx_description
1 polymer ?
#
loop_
_entity_poly.entity_id
_entity_poly.type
_entity_poly.pdbx_seq_one_letter_code
_entity_poly.pdbx_strand_id
1 'polypeptide(L)'
;MSGCLRRHSVGWLARWLFEHHDRERFQLYGYFVNYKLVKDNLQEWYVNQVDHPHKLGIHCLEAAEQIYQDQLDILIDLDSITLDITCAVMALKLAPVQVTWLGWDASGLPAIDYVIADPYVLPDSAQQYYSEKIWRLPQTYIAVDGFEVGVPSLRRDHLDIPNDATVYLSSQKGYKRNPETTRLQMKIIKAVPNSYFLIKG
;
A
#
# COMPACT_ATOMS: atom_id res chain seq x y z
N MET A 1 8.27 4.44 7.30
CA MET A 1 7.25 4.72 8.34
C MET A 1 5.88 4.38 7.79
N SER A 2 5.03 3.70 8.58
CA SER A 2 3.63 3.44 8.21
C SER A 2 2.79 2.92 9.37
N GLY A 3 1.49 3.21 9.36
CA GLY A 3 0.48 2.56 10.22
C GLY A 3 -0.18 1.32 9.61
N CYS A 4 0.28 0.92 8.42
CA CYS A 4 -0.30 -0.12 7.60
C CYS A 4 0.62 -1.33 7.35
N LEU A 5 1.79 -1.41 8.00
CA LEU A 5 2.67 -2.60 8.03
C LEU A 5 2.09 -3.70 8.92
N ARG A 6 0.97 -4.27 8.46
CA ARG A 6 0.14 -5.28 9.12
C ARG A 6 -0.74 -5.97 8.07
N ARG A 7 -1.77 -6.73 8.43
CA ARG A 7 -2.80 -7.25 7.50
C ARG A 7 -3.62 -6.13 6.83
N HIS A 8 -2.98 -5.47 5.88
CA HIS A 8 -3.45 -4.33 5.09
C HIS A 8 -2.77 -4.37 3.72
N SER A 9 -3.34 -3.73 2.69
CA SER A 9 -2.78 -3.79 1.33
C SER A 9 -1.31 -3.35 1.26
N VAL A 10 -0.95 -2.26 1.94
CA VAL A 10 0.45 -1.79 2.06
C VAL A 10 1.33 -2.88 2.68
N GLY A 11 0.94 -3.41 3.84
CA GLY A 11 1.69 -4.49 4.49
C GLY A 11 1.80 -5.77 3.66
N TRP A 12 0.82 -6.10 2.82
CA TRP A 12 0.93 -7.25 1.92
C TRP A 12 1.89 -6.99 0.76
N LEU A 13 1.81 -5.80 0.15
CA LEU A 13 2.58 -5.46 -1.05
C LEU A 13 4.02 -5.07 -0.74
N ALA A 14 4.29 -4.41 0.39
CA ALA A 14 5.64 -4.02 0.77
C ALA A 14 6.50 -5.20 1.25
N ARG A 15 5.88 -6.31 1.67
CA ARG A 15 6.53 -7.41 2.41
C ARG A 15 7.81 -7.88 1.73
N TRP A 16 7.73 -8.10 0.43
CA TRP A 16 8.79 -8.74 -0.32
C TRP A 16 10.01 -7.83 -0.52
N LEU A 17 9.84 -6.51 -0.44
CA LEU A 17 10.97 -5.59 -0.40
C LEU A 17 11.73 -5.75 0.93
N PHE A 18 11.03 -5.88 2.05
CA PHE A 18 11.67 -6.12 3.35
C PHE A 18 12.30 -7.52 3.43
N GLU A 19 11.74 -8.52 2.77
CA GLU A 19 12.33 -9.86 2.70
C GLU A 19 13.64 -9.87 1.89
N HIS A 20 13.63 -9.27 0.70
CA HIS A 20 14.69 -9.42 -0.29
C HIS A 20 15.68 -8.24 -0.35
N HIS A 21 15.61 -7.27 0.58
CA HIS A 21 16.57 -6.17 0.60
C HIS A 21 17.99 -6.66 0.87
N ASP A 22 18.96 -5.97 0.27
CA ASP A 22 20.37 -6.23 0.48
C ASP A 22 20.82 -5.68 1.85
N ARG A 23 20.90 -6.58 2.84
CA ARG A 23 21.30 -6.29 4.22
C ARG A 23 22.76 -5.84 4.37
N GLU A 24 23.62 -6.10 3.38
CA GLU A 24 25.00 -5.62 3.40
C GLU A 24 25.09 -4.14 3.00
N ARG A 25 24.06 -3.63 2.30
CA ARG A 25 24.03 -2.28 1.75
C ARG A 25 23.05 -1.35 2.45
N PHE A 26 22.02 -1.89 3.08
CA PHE A 26 20.95 -1.12 3.70
C PHE A 26 20.66 -1.62 5.11
N GLN A 27 20.49 -0.67 6.03
CA GLN A 27 19.94 -0.88 7.35
C GLN A 27 18.51 -0.33 7.40
N LEU A 28 17.55 -1.13 7.84
CA LEU A 28 16.15 -0.76 7.87
C LEU A 28 15.70 -0.36 9.26
N TYR A 29 15.14 0.85 9.35
CA TYR A 29 14.43 1.35 10.51
C TYR A 29 12.92 1.25 10.27
N GLY A 30 12.22 0.53 11.15
CA GLY A 30 10.78 0.30 11.05
C GLY A 30 10.01 1.19 12.01
N TYR A 31 9.42 2.28 11.52
CA TYR A 31 8.52 3.14 12.30
C TYR A 31 7.06 2.70 12.12
N PHE A 32 6.57 1.92 13.09
CA PHE A 32 5.23 1.35 13.09
C PHE A 32 4.27 2.27 13.84
N VAL A 33 3.61 3.16 13.12
CA VAL A 33 2.70 4.14 13.72
C VAL A 33 1.37 3.49 14.05
N ASN A 34 0.68 3.95 15.10
CA ASN A 34 -0.57 3.34 15.55
C ASN A 34 -0.39 1.82 15.76
N TYR A 35 0.73 1.43 16.39
CA TYR A 35 1.05 0.03 16.64
C TYR A 35 -0.04 -0.61 17.51
N LYS A 36 -0.49 -1.80 17.14
CA LYS A 36 -1.60 -2.48 17.82
C LYS A 36 -1.07 -3.70 18.57
N LEU A 37 -1.48 -3.85 19.81
CA LEU A 37 -1.24 -5.07 20.60
C LEU A 37 -2.32 -6.11 20.29
N VAL A 38 -2.37 -6.56 19.03
CA VAL A 38 -3.30 -7.58 18.55
C VAL A 38 -2.53 -8.70 17.86
N LYS A 39 -3.10 -9.90 17.80
CA LYS A 39 -2.50 -11.03 17.08
C LYS A 39 -2.57 -10.80 15.58
N ASP A 40 -1.55 -10.16 15.02
CA ASP A 40 -1.33 -9.97 13.59
C ASP A 40 0.08 -10.45 13.21
N ASN A 41 0.15 -11.68 12.69
CA ASN A 41 1.41 -12.31 12.31
C ASN A 41 2.22 -11.48 11.29
N LEU A 42 1.55 -10.70 10.42
CA LEU A 42 2.26 -9.90 9.43
C LEU A 42 2.89 -8.67 10.07
N GLN A 43 2.20 -8.04 11.03
CA GLN A 43 2.78 -6.94 11.81
C GLN A 43 3.99 -7.40 12.62
N GLU A 44 3.87 -8.54 13.29
CA GLU A 44 4.97 -9.14 14.05
C GLU A 44 6.13 -9.55 13.15
N TRP A 45 5.85 -10.10 11.95
CA TRP A 45 6.86 -10.42 10.96
C TRP A 45 7.68 -9.18 10.58
N TYR A 46 7.04 -8.04 10.29
CA TYR A 46 7.78 -6.81 9.96
C TYR A 46 8.67 -6.31 11.10
N VAL A 47 8.18 -6.39 12.34
CA VAL A 47 8.97 -5.99 13.52
C VAL A 47 10.25 -6.81 13.62
N ASN A 48 10.21 -8.09 13.23
CA ASN A 48 11.37 -8.97 13.24
C ASN A 48 12.25 -8.85 11.98
N GLN A 49 11.75 -8.22 10.92
CA GLN A 49 12.44 -8.11 9.63
C GLN A 49 13.36 -6.90 9.54
N VAL A 50 13.08 -5.83 10.30
CA VAL A 50 13.87 -4.60 10.33
C VAL A 50 14.97 -4.67 11.39
N ASP A 51 16.05 -3.90 11.20
CA ASP A 51 17.15 -3.86 12.15
C ASP A 51 16.79 -3.05 13.41
N HIS A 52 15.99 -1.99 13.25
CA HIS A 52 15.55 -1.12 14.34
C HIS A 52 14.03 -0.93 14.34
N PRO A 53 13.27 -1.75 15.09
CA PRO A 53 11.82 -1.62 15.17
C PRO A 53 11.38 -0.59 16.24
N HIS A 54 10.71 0.46 15.80
CA HIS A 54 10.08 1.47 16.65
C HIS A 54 8.55 1.31 16.63
N LYS A 55 7.99 0.80 17.73
CA LYS A 55 6.55 0.62 17.92
C LYS A 55 5.98 1.90 18.51
N LEU A 56 5.31 2.71 17.68
CA LEU A 56 4.91 4.07 18.03
C LEU A 56 3.40 4.17 18.24
N GLY A 57 3.00 5.13 19.07
CA GLY A 57 1.61 5.49 19.30
C GLY A 57 0.98 6.26 18.14
N ILE A 58 0.02 7.12 18.47
CA ILE A 58 -0.69 8.01 17.53
C ILE A 58 -0.20 9.46 17.63
N HIS A 59 0.92 9.70 18.31
CA HIS A 59 1.43 11.05 18.57
C HIS A 59 2.55 11.40 17.58
N CYS A 60 2.37 12.48 16.81
CA CYS A 60 3.32 12.86 15.77
C CYS A 60 4.69 13.27 16.32
N LEU A 61 4.72 13.95 17.47
CA LEU A 61 5.96 14.43 18.10
C LEU A 61 6.86 13.27 18.53
N GLU A 62 6.27 12.22 19.11
CA GLU A 62 7.00 11.01 19.52
C GLU A 62 7.68 10.36 18.30
N ALA A 63 6.94 10.20 17.19
CA ALA A 63 7.49 9.66 15.96
C ALA A 63 8.60 10.55 15.38
N ALA A 64 8.39 11.86 15.38
CA ALA A 64 9.35 12.82 14.84
C ALA A 64 10.65 12.87 15.65
N GLU A 65 10.56 12.88 16.98
CA GLU A 65 11.72 12.86 17.88
C GLU A 65 12.55 11.60 17.68
N GLN A 66 11.89 10.44 17.60
CA GLN A 66 12.57 9.18 17.36
C GLN A 66 13.29 9.19 15.99
N ILE A 67 12.60 9.55 14.91
CA ILE A 67 13.18 9.61 13.56
C ILE A 67 14.35 10.60 13.51
N TYR A 68 14.22 11.76 14.17
CA TYR A 68 15.30 12.74 14.24
C TYR A 68 16.54 12.19 14.95
N GLN A 69 16.37 11.42 16.03
CA GLN A 69 17.50 10.82 16.75
C GLN A 69 18.22 9.74 15.94
N ASP A 70 17.49 9.01 15.10
CA ASP A 70 18.05 7.92 14.29
C ASP A 70 18.90 8.40 13.10
N GLN A 71 18.83 9.68 12.74
CA GLN A 71 19.69 10.33 11.73
C GLN A 71 19.68 9.57 10.38
N LEU A 72 18.50 9.28 9.86
CA LEU A 72 18.31 8.52 8.61
C LEU A 72 18.84 9.27 7.38
N ASP A 73 19.42 8.53 6.43
CA ASP A 73 19.74 9.06 5.10
C ASP A 73 18.48 9.25 4.23
N ILE A 74 17.57 8.27 4.30
CA ILE A 74 16.34 8.21 3.50
C ILE A 74 15.15 7.85 4.39
N LEU A 75 14.14 8.71 4.44
CA LEU A 75 12.86 8.42 5.09
C LEU A 75 11.78 8.12 4.04
N ILE A 76 11.19 6.94 4.12
CA ILE A 76 10.12 6.50 3.21
C ILE A 76 8.79 6.46 3.97
N ASP A 77 7.81 7.23 3.49
CA ASP A 77 6.40 7.16 3.91
C ASP A 77 5.64 6.14 3.06
N LEU A 78 4.90 5.22 3.71
CA LEU A 78 4.08 4.23 3.03
C LEU A 78 2.58 4.45 3.11
N ASP A 79 2.13 5.58 3.67
CA ASP A 79 0.70 5.86 3.85
C ASP A 79 0.24 7.07 3.01
N SER A 80 1.13 7.99 2.64
CA SER A 80 0.78 9.25 1.97
C SER A 80 -0.34 9.99 2.73
N ILE A 81 -1.23 10.68 2.03
CA ILE A 81 -2.35 11.45 2.58
C ILE A 81 -3.43 10.60 3.27
N THR A 82 -3.28 9.27 3.28
CA THR A 82 -4.26 8.38 3.92
C THR A 82 -4.07 8.30 5.42
N LEU A 83 -2.97 8.83 5.94
CA LEU A 83 -2.71 8.94 7.37
C LEU A 83 -2.11 10.32 7.71
N ASP A 84 -2.81 11.05 8.57
CA ASP A 84 -2.49 12.42 8.98
C ASP A 84 -1.16 12.53 9.74
N ILE A 85 -0.88 11.57 10.63
CA ILE A 85 0.38 11.55 11.39
C ILE A 85 1.61 11.41 10.50
N THR A 86 1.56 10.60 9.44
CA THR A 86 2.71 10.47 8.53
C THR A 86 2.92 11.75 7.76
N CYS A 87 1.85 12.41 7.29
CA CYS A 87 1.95 13.73 6.66
C CYS A 87 2.61 14.76 7.59
N ALA A 88 2.19 14.82 8.86
CA ALA A 88 2.73 15.75 9.83
C ALA A 88 4.23 15.52 10.08
N VAL A 89 4.66 14.26 10.20
CA VAL A 89 6.06 13.89 10.38
C VAL A 89 6.88 14.18 9.11
N MET A 90 6.38 13.81 7.93
CA MET A 90 7.07 14.07 6.66
C MET A 90 7.22 15.56 6.38
N ALA A 91 6.29 16.41 6.82
CA ALA A 91 6.41 17.86 6.67
C ALA A 91 7.62 18.46 7.42
N LEU A 92 8.17 17.77 8.43
CA LEU A 92 9.30 18.24 9.24
C LEU A 92 10.67 18.02 8.57
N LYS A 93 10.73 17.33 7.43
CA LYS A 93 11.96 17.06 6.67
C LYS A 93 13.07 16.46 7.56
N LEU A 94 12.78 15.31 8.18
CA LEU A 94 13.65 14.69 9.19
C LEU A 94 14.80 13.86 8.61
N ALA A 95 14.80 13.62 7.30
CA ALA A 95 15.91 13.01 6.58
C ALA A 95 16.29 13.87 5.36
N PRO A 96 17.56 13.85 4.92
CA PRO A 96 18.00 14.57 3.72
C PRO A 96 17.19 14.19 2.48
N VAL A 97 16.86 12.91 2.33
CA VAL A 97 15.96 12.40 1.29
C VAL A 97 14.68 11.88 1.92
N GLN A 98 13.54 12.36 1.41
CA GLN A 98 12.22 11.92 1.81
C GLN A 98 11.44 11.47 0.59
N VAL A 99 10.80 10.31 0.73
CA VAL A 99 10.13 9.62 -0.36
C VAL A 99 8.74 9.19 0.10
N THR A 100 7.75 9.27 -0.79
CA THR A 100 6.47 8.58 -0.60
C THR A 100 6.35 7.42 -1.58
N TRP A 101 5.91 6.27 -1.09
CA TRP A 101 5.70 5.07 -1.90
C TRP A 101 4.60 4.19 -1.34
N LEU A 102 3.77 3.67 -2.24
CA LEU A 102 2.80 2.57 -2.08
C LEU A 102 1.42 2.88 -1.48
N GLY A 103 1.32 3.65 -0.40
CA GLY A 103 0.03 3.84 0.33
C GLY A 103 -1.08 4.48 -0.50
N TRP A 104 -0.71 5.51 -1.24
CA TRP A 104 -1.55 6.23 -2.19
C TRP A 104 -0.65 6.89 -3.24
N ASP A 105 -1.22 7.82 -4.00
CA ASP A 105 -0.49 8.73 -4.89
C ASP A 105 0.39 9.73 -4.09
N ALA A 106 1.13 10.58 -4.80
CA ALA A 106 1.93 11.65 -4.21
C ALA A 106 1.13 12.57 -3.29
N SER A 107 1.83 13.14 -2.31
CA SER A 107 1.22 13.90 -1.20
C SER A 107 1.05 15.38 -1.51
N GLY A 108 1.88 15.93 -2.40
CA GLY A 108 1.97 17.37 -2.62
C GLY A 108 2.78 18.13 -1.56
N LEU A 109 3.35 17.44 -0.56
CA LEU A 109 4.10 18.08 0.51
C LEU A 109 5.48 18.55 0.00
N PRO A 110 5.84 19.83 0.17
CA PRO A 110 7.14 20.37 -0.30
C PRO A 110 8.36 19.69 0.32
N ALA A 111 8.19 19.04 1.48
CA ALA A 111 9.26 18.34 2.18
C ALA A 111 9.52 16.91 1.63
N ILE A 112 8.65 16.38 0.78
CA ILE A 112 8.86 15.08 0.12
C ILE A 112 9.54 15.34 -1.22
N ASP A 113 10.70 14.73 -1.44
CA ASP A 113 11.48 14.99 -2.66
C ASP A 113 11.03 14.10 -3.81
N TYR A 114 10.64 12.85 -3.51
CA TYR A 114 10.35 11.84 -4.52
C TYR A 114 9.05 11.09 -4.27
N VAL A 115 8.39 10.72 -5.37
CA VAL A 115 7.37 9.66 -5.42
C VAL A 115 7.91 8.51 -6.27
N ILE A 116 7.87 7.29 -5.74
CA ILE A 116 8.30 6.10 -6.51
C ILE A 116 7.14 5.62 -7.39
N ALA A 117 7.41 5.50 -8.68
CA ALA A 117 6.47 5.01 -9.68
C ALA A 117 7.18 4.14 -10.73
N ASP A 118 6.47 3.80 -11.80
CA ASP A 118 6.99 3.05 -12.94
C ASP A 118 6.40 3.55 -14.28
N PRO A 119 6.85 3.03 -15.44
CA PRO A 119 6.35 3.45 -16.76
C PRO A 119 4.90 3.05 -17.07
N TYR A 120 4.31 2.15 -16.29
CA TYR A 120 2.97 1.60 -16.51
C TYR A 120 1.89 2.33 -15.71
N VAL A 121 2.21 2.76 -14.48
CA VAL A 121 1.25 3.44 -13.60
C VAL A 121 1.13 4.92 -13.87
N LEU A 122 2.20 5.57 -14.36
CA LEU A 122 2.19 6.99 -14.71
C LEU A 122 2.77 7.19 -16.12
N PRO A 123 2.10 7.93 -17.02
CA PRO A 123 2.66 8.25 -18.34
C PRO A 123 3.89 9.14 -18.20
N ASP A 124 4.76 9.20 -19.22
CA ASP A 124 5.98 10.03 -19.19
C ASP A 124 5.71 11.50 -18.90
N SER A 125 4.57 12.02 -19.38
CA SER A 125 4.12 13.38 -19.16
C SER A 125 3.62 13.66 -17.73
N ALA A 126 3.56 12.66 -16.85
CA ALA A 126 2.95 12.81 -15.52
C ALA A 126 3.63 13.87 -14.65
N GLN A 127 4.94 14.10 -14.80
CA GLN A 127 5.69 15.04 -13.95
C GLN A 127 5.08 16.45 -13.89
N GLN A 128 4.33 16.87 -14.91
CA GLN A 128 3.62 18.17 -14.92
C GLN A 128 2.55 18.32 -13.83
N TYR A 129 2.07 17.20 -13.26
CA TYR A 129 1.03 17.16 -12.23
C TYR A 129 1.58 16.88 -10.82
N TYR A 130 2.89 16.66 -10.70
CA TYR A 130 3.55 16.24 -9.46
C TYR A 130 4.56 17.27 -9.01
N SER A 131 4.45 17.70 -7.75
CA SER A 131 5.47 18.51 -7.08
C SER A 131 6.71 17.70 -6.74
N GLU A 132 6.51 16.47 -6.26
CA GLU A 132 7.57 15.50 -6.03
C GLU A 132 8.20 15.09 -7.36
N LYS A 133 9.52 14.87 -7.36
CA LYS A 133 10.18 14.29 -8.53
C LYS A 133 9.76 12.83 -8.66
N ILE A 134 9.24 12.44 -9.83
CA ILE A 134 8.85 11.05 -10.08
C ILE A 134 10.12 10.22 -10.25
N TRP A 135 10.38 9.33 -9.31
CA TRP A 135 11.44 8.33 -9.41
C TRP A 135 10.90 7.06 -10.07
N ARG A 136 11.21 6.87 -11.35
CA ARG A 136 10.72 5.72 -12.12
C ARG A 136 11.64 4.52 -11.97
N LEU A 137 11.12 3.44 -11.41
CA LEU A 137 11.77 2.13 -11.47
C LEU A 137 11.72 1.58 -12.91
N PRO A 138 12.70 0.77 -13.34
CA PRO A 138 12.82 0.32 -14.73
C PRO A 138 11.72 -0.66 -15.15
N GLN A 139 11.04 -1.31 -14.20
CA GLN A 139 10.00 -2.31 -14.47
C GLN A 139 8.71 -1.94 -13.74
N THR A 140 8.43 -2.57 -12.59
CA THR A 140 7.24 -2.33 -11.79
C THR A 140 7.60 -1.58 -10.52
N TYR A 141 6.71 -0.70 -10.06
CA TYR A 141 6.88 0.05 -8.81
C TYR A 141 6.57 -0.78 -7.56
N ILE A 142 6.13 -2.03 -7.76
CA ILE A 142 5.87 -3.04 -6.72
C ILE A 142 6.65 -4.31 -7.04
N ALA A 143 7.12 -5.00 -6.00
CA ALA A 143 7.72 -6.33 -6.09
C ALA A 143 6.93 -7.28 -5.20
N VAL A 144 6.37 -8.34 -5.80
CA VAL A 144 5.51 -9.29 -5.09
C VAL A 144 5.92 -10.72 -5.41
N ASP A 145 6.29 -11.48 -4.38
CA ASP A 145 6.72 -12.89 -4.45
C ASP A 145 5.63 -13.83 -3.88
N GLY A 146 4.37 -13.52 -4.19
CA GLY A 146 3.20 -14.32 -3.83
C GLY A 146 2.50 -13.93 -2.51
N PHE A 147 1.47 -14.70 -2.19
CA PHE A 147 0.62 -14.55 -1.01
C PHE A 147 0.23 -15.91 -0.46
N GLU A 148 -0.03 -15.96 0.85
CA GLU A 148 -0.57 -17.14 1.51
C GLU A 148 -1.96 -17.46 0.97
N VAL A 149 -2.13 -18.71 0.53
CA VAL A 149 -3.42 -19.19 0.02
C VAL A 149 -4.24 -19.73 1.20
N GLY A 150 -5.37 -19.09 1.45
CA GLY A 150 -6.34 -19.56 2.44
C GLY A 150 -7.18 -20.73 1.93
N VAL A 151 -7.86 -21.42 2.85
CA VAL A 151 -8.87 -22.42 2.49
C VAL A 151 -10.16 -21.69 2.07
N PRO A 152 -10.72 -21.95 0.88
CA PRO A 152 -11.98 -21.35 0.46
C PRO A 152 -13.11 -21.67 1.46
N SER A 153 -13.76 -20.64 1.99
CA SER A 153 -14.91 -20.77 2.90
C SER A 153 -16.28 -20.61 2.20
N LEU A 154 -16.28 -20.22 0.93
CA LEU A 154 -17.47 -19.98 0.13
C LEU A 154 -17.42 -20.80 -1.15
N ARG A 155 -18.52 -21.48 -1.44
CA ARG A 155 -18.73 -22.25 -2.67
C ARG A 155 -19.88 -21.64 -3.45
N ARG A 156 -19.89 -21.86 -4.77
CA ARG A 156 -20.91 -21.28 -5.66
C ARG A 156 -22.32 -21.84 -5.43
N ASP A 157 -22.43 -23.09 -4.99
CA ASP A 157 -23.69 -23.73 -4.63
C ASP A 157 -24.33 -23.09 -3.39
N HIS A 158 -23.53 -22.55 -2.46
CA HIS A 158 -24.05 -21.77 -1.33
C HIS A 158 -24.63 -20.40 -1.75
N LEU A 159 -24.42 -19.98 -3.00
CA LEU A 159 -24.90 -18.72 -3.57
C LEU A 159 -25.98 -18.94 -4.64
N ASP A 160 -26.48 -20.17 -4.78
CA ASP A 160 -27.42 -20.57 -5.84
C ASP A 160 -26.90 -20.26 -7.26
N ILE A 161 -25.58 -20.34 -7.45
CA ILE A 161 -24.94 -20.13 -8.76
C ILE A 161 -24.67 -21.49 -9.42
N PRO A 162 -25.22 -21.75 -10.62
CA PRO A 162 -24.97 -22.98 -11.36
C PRO A 162 -23.49 -23.27 -11.63
N ASN A 163 -23.15 -24.56 -11.74
CA ASN A 163 -21.77 -24.98 -12.00
C ASN A 163 -21.27 -24.58 -13.41
N ASP A 164 -22.18 -24.40 -14.36
CA ASP A 164 -21.91 -23.97 -15.73
C ASP A 164 -22.00 -22.44 -15.91
N ALA A 165 -22.35 -21.69 -14.85
CA ALA A 165 -22.45 -20.24 -14.93
C ALA A 165 -21.07 -19.54 -14.96
N THR A 166 -20.99 -18.45 -15.72
CA THR A 166 -19.83 -17.55 -15.70
C THR A 166 -19.95 -16.57 -14.53
N VAL A 167 -18.91 -16.49 -13.69
CA VAL A 167 -18.89 -15.60 -12.53
C VAL A 167 -17.88 -14.49 -12.75
N TYR A 168 -18.36 -13.25 -12.75
CA TYR A 168 -17.54 -12.04 -12.69
C TYR A 168 -17.48 -11.55 -11.24
N LEU A 169 -16.30 -11.17 -10.75
CA LEU A 169 -16.11 -10.71 -9.37
C LEU A 169 -15.59 -9.28 -9.34
N SER A 170 -16.21 -8.43 -8.52
CA SER A 170 -15.66 -7.14 -8.11
C SER A 170 -15.41 -7.13 -6.60
N SER A 171 -14.14 -7.07 -6.22
CA SER A 171 -13.69 -6.98 -4.83
C SER A 171 -13.37 -5.55 -4.38
N GLN A 172 -13.71 -4.56 -5.20
CA GLN A 172 -13.42 -3.15 -4.96
C GLN A 172 -14.34 -2.57 -3.87
N LYS A 173 -13.84 -1.61 -3.09
CA LYS A 173 -14.65 -0.83 -2.14
C LYS A 173 -15.65 0.08 -2.88
N GLY A 174 -16.74 0.45 -2.21
CA GLY A 174 -17.84 1.22 -2.80
C GLY A 174 -17.45 2.52 -3.48
N TYR A 175 -16.53 3.29 -2.90
CA TYR A 175 -16.08 4.57 -3.44
C TYR A 175 -15.26 4.45 -4.74
N LYS A 176 -14.85 3.23 -5.14
CA LYS A 176 -14.20 2.99 -6.45
C LYS A 176 -15.22 2.75 -7.57
N ARG A 177 -16.52 2.68 -7.25
CA ARG A 177 -17.59 2.42 -8.21
C ARG A 177 -18.02 3.72 -8.86
N ASN A 178 -17.88 3.77 -10.18
CA ASN A 178 -18.34 4.86 -11.02
C ASN A 178 -19.60 4.40 -11.79
N PRO A 179 -20.66 5.22 -11.90
CA PRO A 179 -21.86 4.89 -12.68
C PRO A 179 -21.59 4.40 -14.10
N GLU A 180 -20.60 4.99 -14.79
CA GLU A 180 -20.21 4.58 -16.14
C GLU A 180 -19.60 3.18 -16.16
N THR A 181 -18.71 2.88 -15.21
CA THR A 181 -18.13 1.52 -15.07
C THR A 181 -19.21 0.49 -14.75
N THR A 182 -20.15 0.83 -13.85
CA THR A 182 -21.29 -0.03 -13.52
C THR A 182 -22.16 -0.28 -14.75
N ARG A 183 -22.46 0.76 -15.55
CA ARG A 183 -23.23 0.63 -16.79
C ARG A 183 -22.55 -0.31 -17.78
N LEU A 184 -21.22 -0.23 -17.92
CA LEU A 184 -20.45 -1.15 -18.77
C LEU A 184 -20.48 -2.59 -18.24
N GLN A 185 -20.34 -2.78 -16.93
CA GLN A 185 -20.48 -4.10 -16.30
C GLN A 185 -21.86 -4.70 -16.55
N MET A 186 -22.94 -3.92 -16.44
CA MET A 186 -24.29 -4.40 -16.73
C MET A 186 -24.48 -4.78 -18.21
N LYS A 187 -23.80 -4.08 -19.14
CA LYS A 187 -23.79 -4.50 -20.55
C LYS A 187 -23.12 -5.86 -20.75
N ILE A 188 -22.02 -6.13 -20.03
CA ILE A 188 -21.34 -7.43 -20.08
C ILE A 188 -22.28 -8.53 -19.59
N ILE A 189 -22.89 -8.36 -18.42
CA ILE A 189 -23.81 -9.35 -17.84
C ILE A 189 -25.02 -9.59 -18.76
N LYS A 190 -25.58 -8.53 -19.36
CA LYS A 190 -26.66 -8.68 -20.33
C LYS A 190 -26.25 -9.45 -21.59
N ALA A 191 -25.00 -9.33 -22.02
CA ALA A 191 -24.49 -9.96 -23.24
C ALA A 191 -24.06 -11.42 -23.04
N VAL A 192 -23.86 -11.87 -21.79
CA VAL A 192 -23.39 -13.22 -21.46
C VAL A 192 -24.51 -13.97 -20.73
N PRO A 193 -25.25 -14.86 -21.41
CA PRO A 193 -26.25 -15.70 -20.77
C PRO A 193 -25.63 -16.54 -19.64
N ASN A 194 -26.45 -16.89 -18.63
CA ASN A 194 -26.01 -17.66 -17.46
C ASN A 194 -24.76 -17.05 -16.78
N SER A 195 -24.77 -15.73 -16.57
CA SER A 195 -23.67 -15.03 -15.89
C SER A 195 -24.13 -14.29 -14.64
N TYR A 196 -23.23 -14.20 -13.67
CA TYR A 196 -23.45 -13.57 -12.37
C TYR A 196 -22.36 -12.56 -12.10
N PHE A 197 -22.73 -11.42 -11.52
CA PHE A 197 -21.79 -10.41 -11.06
C PHE A 197 -21.76 -10.38 -9.54
N LEU A 198 -20.73 -11.01 -8.96
CA LEU A 198 -20.49 -11.01 -7.54
C LEU A 198 -19.79 -9.74 -7.11
N ILE A 199 -20.32 -9.11 -6.07
CA ILE A 199 -19.78 -7.89 -5.49
C ILE A 199 -19.41 -8.20 -4.04
N LYS A 200 -18.14 -7.99 -3.69
CA LYS A 200 -17.70 -8.05 -2.28
C LYS A 200 -18.25 -6.83 -1.53
N GLY A 201 -19.00 -7.09 -0.47
CA GLY A 201 -19.44 -6.10 0.52
C GLY A 201 -18.30 -5.64 1.42
#